data_AF-A0A380HCJ9-F1
#
_entry.id   AF-A0A380HCJ9-F1
#
_cell.length_a   1.000
_cell.length_b   1.000
_cell.length_c   1.000
_cell.angle_alpha   90.00
_cell.angle_beta   90.00
_cell.angle_gamma   90.00
#
_symmetry.space_group_name_H-M   'P 1'
#
loop_
_entity.id
_entity.type
_entity.pdbx_description
1 polymer ?
#
loop_
_entity_poly.entity_id
_entity_poly.type
_entity_poly.pdbx_seq_one_letter_code
_entity_poly.pdbx_strand_id
1 'polypeptide(L)'
;MVIFATFVGFAYFRVARKHPEHGNLLKRGIEAVYSIVMAIVTFVLRLTPYGILAIMASTLATSDFSTIWTLGKFLIASYAALITMYIIHLIILSVLGINPFKYVKKTLEILIFAFTSRSSAGSLPLNVQTQTQRLGVPEGIANFSATFGLSIGQNGCAGIYPAMLATMVAPVQLHMYIKVAYCNCTNKFEEVIIHENTINSYFGTCNWDKWVSNNWRCRCKYA
;
A
#
# COMPACT_ATOMS: atom_id res chain seq x y z
N MET A 1 -6.09 -2.30 18.99
CA MET A 1 -7.53 -1.97 19.13
C MET A 1 -8.43 -3.18 18.93
N VAL A 2 -8.27 -3.97 17.86
CA VAL A 2 -9.12 -5.15 17.60
C VAL A 2 -9.07 -6.18 18.74
N ILE A 3 -7.87 -6.56 19.21
CA ILE A 3 -7.70 -7.51 20.32
C ILE A 3 -8.43 -7.01 21.59
N PHE A 4 -8.26 -5.74 21.93
CA PHE A 4 -8.94 -5.12 23.08
C PHE A 4 -10.47 -5.14 22.90
N ALA A 5 -10.99 -4.82 21.72
CA ALA A 5 -12.42 -4.87 21.43
C ALA A 5 -12.99 -6.29 21.57
N THR A 6 -12.22 -7.33 21.21
CA THR A 6 -12.62 -8.73 21.43
C THR A 6 -12.74 -9.06 22.93
N PHE A 7 -11.78 -8.62 23.75
CA PHE A 7 -11.86 -8.80 25.21
C PHE A 7 -13.07 -8.07 25.82
N VAL A 8 -13.32 -6.83 25.39
CA VAL A 8 -14.51 -6.05 25.80
C VAL A 8 -15.80 -6.75 25.37
N GLY A 9 -15.86 -7.28 24.14
CA GLY A 9 -17.00 -8.06 23.65
C GLY A 9 -17.26 -9.31 24.48
N PHE A 10 -16.22 -10.05 24.86
CA PHE A 10 -16.35 -11.24 25.73
C PHE A 10 -16.82 -10.87 27.15
N ALA A 11 -16.30 -9.77 27.70
CA ALA A 11 -16.73 -9.24 28.99
C ALA A 11 -18.22 -8.84 28.95
N TYR A 12 -18.66 -8.17 27.88
CA TYR A 12 -20.06 -7.84 27.64
C TYR A 12 -20.95 -9.10 27.61
N PHE A 13 -20.56 -10.17 26.91
CA PHE A 13 -21.32 -11.43 26.89
C PHE A 13 -21.46 -12.07 28.28
N ARG A 14 -20.49 -11.87 29.17
CA ARG A 14 -20.55 -12.35 30.55
C ARG A 14 -21.49 -11.50 31.40
N VAL A 15 -21.46 -10.17 31.24
CA VAL A 15 -22.35 -9.24 31.94
C VAL A 15 -23.79 -9.40 31.46
N ALA A 16 -24.03 -9.50 30.15
CA ALA A 16 -25.36 -9.69 29.59
C ALA A 16 -26.05 -10.99 30.05
N ARG A 17 -25.27 -12.05 30.34
CA ARG A 17 -25.78 -13.30 30.91
C ARG A 17 -26.06 -13.22 32.42
N LYS A 18 -25.23 -12.51 33.19
CA LYS A 18 -25.37 -12.40 34.65
C LYS A 18 -26.37 -11.31 35.09
N HIS A 19 -26.42 -10.21 34.35
CA HIS A 19 -27.24 -9.03 34.63
C HIS A 19 -27.89 -8.55 33.33
N PRO A 20 -29.04 -9.14 32.94
CA PRO A 20 -29.68 -8.88 31.64
C PRO A 20 -30.13 -7.42 31.47
N GLU A 21 -30.48 -6.72 32.56
CA GLU A 21 -30.86 -5.30 32.53
C GLU A 21 -29.70 -4.41 32.09
N HIS A 22 -28.52 -4.55 32.70
CA HIS A 22 -27.32 -3.80 32.32
C HIS A 22 -26.81 -4.17 30.93
N GLY A 23 -26.91 -5.46 30.55
CA GLY A 23 -26.56 -5.90 29.19
C GLY A 23 -27.44 -5.26 28.11
N ASN A 24 -28.76 -5.23 28.33
CA ASN A 24 -29.69 -4.59 27.40
C ASN A 24 -29.50 -3.08 27.31
N LEU A 25 -29.22 -2.41 28.43
CA LEU A 25 -28.88 -0.98 28.42
C LEU A 25 -27.64 -0.70 27.57
N LEU A 26 -26.57 -1.47 27.78
CA LEU A 26 -25.33 -1.33 27.01
C LEU A 26 -25.57 -1.56 25.51
N LYS A 27 -26.32 -2.62 25.17
CA LYS A 27 -26.65 -2.94 23.78
C LYS A 27 -27.36 -1.78 23.09
N ARG A 28 -28.42 -1.26 23.72
CA ARG A 28 -29.20 -0.13 23.18
C ARG A 28 -28.35 1.12 23.04
N GLY A 29 -27.45 1.39 23.99
CA GLY A 29 -26.50 2.50 23.91
C GLY A 29 -25.55 2.37 22.72
N ILE A 30 -24.95 1.19 22.52
CA ILE A 30 -24.04 0.92 21.40
C ILE A 30 -24.79 1.03 20.06
N GLU A 31 -26.00 0.49 19.97
CA GLU A 31 -26.83 0.53 18.77
C GLU A 31 -27.26 1.96 18.42
N ALA A 32 -27.57 2.80 19.43
CA ALA A 32 -27.83 4.21 19.23
C ALA A 32 -26.60 4.94 18.66
N VAL A 33 -25.40 4.74 19.24
CA VAL A 33 -24.17 5.34 18.72
C VAL A 33 -23.87 4.87 17.30
N TYR A 34 -24.03 3.57 17.03
CA TYR A 34 -23.82 3.01 15.70
C TYR A 34 -24.76 3.63 14.65
N SER A 35 -26.04 3.83 14.99
CA SER A 35 -27.00 4.47 14.08
C SER A 35 -26.61 5.92 13.74
N ILE A 36 -26.10 6.69 14.70
CA ILE A 36 -25.58 8.04 14.47
C ILE A 36 -24.37 8.00 13.53
N VAL A 37 -23.42 7.08 13.76
CA VAL A 37 -22.26 6.91 12.88
C VAL A 37 -22.70 6.59 11.46
N MET A 38 -23.64 5.67 11.28
CA MET A 38 -24.14 5.31 9.96
C MET A 38 -24.92 6.44 9.26
N ALA A 39 -25.59 7.30 10.02
CA ALA A 39 -26.20 8.52 9.49
C ALA A 39 -25.12 9.49 8.95
N ILE A 40 -24.04 9.70 9.71
CA ILE A 40 -22.90 10.52 9.28
C ILE A 40 -22.25 9.93 8.02
N VAL A 41 -22.03 8.62 7.98
CA VAL A 41 -21.48 7.93 6.79
C VAL A 41 -22.35 8.20 5.57
N THR A 42 -23.67 8.03 5.68
CA THR A 42 -24.60 8.29 4.58
C THR A 42 -24.53 9.73 4.09
N PHE A 43 -24.35 10.69 5.01
CA PHE A 43 -24.13 12.10 4.65
C PHE A 43 -22.80 12.31 3.91
N VAL A 44 -21.69 11.76 4.41
CA VAL A 44 -20.37 11.83 3.76
C VAL A 44 -20.39 11.20 2.37
N LEU A 45 -21.17 10.14 2.16
CA LEU A 45 -21.29 9.49 0.85
C LEU A 45 -21.97 10.35 -0.19
N ARG A 46 -22.95 11.15 0.21
CA ARG A 46 -23.53 12.16 -0.68
C ARG A 46 -22.53 13.25 -1.08
N LEU A 47 -21.57 13.55 -0.20
CA LEU A 47 -20.50 14.53 -0.44
C LEU A 47 -19.26 13.96 -1.14
N THR A 48 -19.11 12.63 -1.13
CA THR A 48 -17.98 11.91 -1.72
C THR A 48 -17.68 12.27 -3.18
N PRO A 49 -18.65 12.43 -4.10
CA PRO A 49 -18.33 12.83 -5.48
C PRO A 49 -17.60 14.18 -5.55
N TYR A 50 -17.96 15.15 -4.71
CA TYR A 50 -17.28 16.45 -4.66
C TYR A 50 -15.87 16.33 -4.07
N GLY A 51 -15.69 15.48 -3.05
CA GLY A 51 -14.39 15.20 -2.46
C GLY A 51 -13.42 14.54 -3.46
N ILE A 52 -13.92 13.59 -4.27
CA ILE A 52 -13.12 12.92 -5.31
C ILE A 52 -12.66 13.94 -6.35
N LEU A 53 -13.55 14.81 -6.83
CA LEU A 53 -13.20 15.86 -7.79
C LEU A 53 -12.14 16.82 -7.24
N ALA A 54 -12.28 17.24 -5.98
CA ALA A 54 -11.32 18.15 -5.34
C ALA A 54 -9.92 17.52 -5.21
N ILE A 55 -9.84 16.26 -4.78
CA ILE A 55 -8.54 15.57 -4.60
C ILE A 55 -7.91 15.23 -5.95
N MET A 56 -8.71 14.86 -6.96
CA MET A 56 -8.17 14.62 -8.30
C MET A 56 -7.62 15.92 -8.91
N ALA A 57 -8.34 17.04 -8.77
CA ALA A 57 -7.88 18.34 -9.25
C ALA A 57 -6.57 18.77 -8.57
N SER A 58 -6.46 18.62 -7.26
CA SER A 58 -5.25 18.99 -6.53
C SER A 58 -4.05 18.10 -6.89
N THR A 59 -4.27 16.81 -7.12
CA THR A 59 -3.23 15.88 -7.55
C THR A 59 -2.68 16.23 -8.94
N LEU A 60 -3.57 16.65 -9.85
CA LEU A 60 -3.16 17.09 -11.20
C LEU A 60 -2.41 18.44 -11.15
N ALA A 61 -2.79 19.35 -10.25
CA ALA A 61 -2.16 20.66 -10.14
C ALA A 61 -0.74 20.63 -9.54
N THR A 62 -0.40 19.64 -8.73
CA THR A 62 0.90 19.55 -8.04
C THR A 62 1.91 18.63 -8.73
N SER A 63 1.57 18.05 -9.89
CA SER A 63 2.41 17.07 -10.57
C SER A 63 3.20 17.70 -11.74
N ASP A 64 4.54 17.65 -11.68
CA ASP A 64 5.42 18.16 -12.73
C ASP A 64 5.62 17.16 -13.89
N PHE A 65 5.63 17.68 -15.12
CA PHE A 65 5.75 16.88 -16.36
C PHE A 65 7.09 16.12 -16.50
N SER A 66 8.20 16.63 -15.93
CA SER A 66 9.52 16.00 -16.04
C SER A 66 9.70 14.83 -15.06
N THR A 67 9.17 14.98 -13.84
CA THR A 67 9.12 13.91 -12.83
C THR A 67 8.22 12.76 -13.29
N ILE A 68 7.15 13.07 -14.02
CA ILE A 68 6.20 12.10 -14.59
C ILE A 68 6.86 11.10 -15.55
N TRP A 69 7.89 11.47 -16.30
CA TRP A 69 8.50 10.55 -17.27
C TRP A 69 9.31 9.44 -16.57
N THR A 70 10.13 9.81 -15.58
CA THR A 70 10.96 8.86 -14.81
C THR A 70 10.12 8.06 -13.81
N LEU A 71 9.14 8.69 -13.15
CA LEU A 71 8.15 7.96 -12.33
C LEU A 71 7.16 7.16 -13.19
N GLY A 72 6.97 7.50 -14.46
CA GLY A 72 5.96 6.89 -15.32
C GLY A 72 6.13 5.38 -15.45
N LYS A 73 7.37 4.90 -15.58
CA LYS A 73 7.66 3.45 -15.62
C LYS A 73 7.33 2.76 -14.29
N PHE A 74 7.64 3.39 -13.15
CA PHE A 74 7.27 2.90 -11.82
C PHE A 74 5.75 2.89 -11.63
N LEU A 75 5.10 3.96 -12.05
CA LEU A 75 3.66 4.15 -11.94
C LEU A 75 2.91 3.09 -12.76
N ILE A 76 3.29 2.89 -14.02
CA ILE A 76 2.72 1.84 -14.88
C ILE A 76 2.93 0.45 -14.27
N ALA A 77 4.13 0.14 -13.79
CA ALA A 77 4.41 -1.13 -13.12
C ALA A 77 3.55 -1.33 -11.86
N SER A 78 3.36 -0.29 -11.06
CA SER A 78 2.53 -0.33 -9.86
C SER A 78 1.04 -0.56 -10.17
N TYR A 79 0.49 0.13 -11.17
CA TYR A 79 -0.89 -0.08 -11.63
C TYR A 79 -1.07 -1.49 -12.20
N ALA A 80 -0.11 -1.98 -12.98
CA ALA A 80 -0.16 -3.34 -13.51
C ALA A 80 -0.19 -4.39 -12.38
N ALA A 81 0.65 -4.22 -11.35
CA ALA A 81 0.66 -5.10 -10.18
C ALA A 81 -0.65 -5.05 -9.38
N LEU A 82 -1.21 -3.85 -9.16
CA LEU A 82 -2.49 -3.68 -8.47
C LEU A 82 -3.65 -4.30 -9.24
N ILE A 83 -3.71 -4.10 -10.56
CA ILE A 83 -4.73 -4.70 -11.44
C ILE A 83 -4.61 -6.22 -11.43
N THR A 84 -3.39 -6.76 -11.52
CA THR A 84 -3.15 -8.21 -11.48
C THR A 84 -3.65 -8.81 -10.17
N MET A 85 -3.30 -8.20 -9.03
CA MET A 85 -3.80 -8.60 -7.72
C MET A 85 -5.33 -8.54 -7.66
N TYR A 86 -5.94 -7.48 -8.19
CA TYR A 86 -7.40 -7.33 -8.22
C TYR A 86 -8.08 -8.42 -9.06
N ILE A 87 -7.52 -8.75 -10.23
CA ILE A 87 -8.02 -9.84 -11.09
C ILE A 87 -7.97 -11.18 -10.34
N ILE A 88 -6.88 -11.47 -9.62
CA ILE A 88 -6.76 -12.69 -8.81
C ILE A 88 -7.91 -12.76 -7.78
N HIS A 89 -8.25 -11.64 -7.12
CA HIS A 89 -9.39 -11.59 -6.20
C HIS A 89 -10.73 -11.84 -6.90
N LEU A 90 -10.92 -11.32 -8.11
CA LEU A 90 -12.13 -11.58 -8.90
C LEU A 90 -12.25 -13.05 -9.32
N ILE A 91 -11.13 -13.70 -9.66
CA ILE A 91 -11.09 -15.14 -9.97
C ILE A 91 -11.50 -15.95 -8.74
N ILE A 92 -10.92 -15.64 -7.57
CA ILE A 92 -11.28 -16.32 -6.32
C ILE A 92 -12.78 -16.15 -6.02
N LEU A 93 -13.33 -14.94 -6.18
CA LEU A 93 -14.76 -14.70 -6.02
C LEU A 93 -15.63 -15.49 -7.01
N SER A 94 -15.16 -15.63 -8.25
CA SER A 94 -15.86 -16.42 -9.27
C SER A 94 -15.86 -17.91 -8.94
N VAL A 95 -14.77 -18.45 -8.39
CA VAL A 95 -14.69 -19.85 -7.93
C VAL A 95 -15.63 -20.10 -6.75
N LEU A 96 -15.86 -19.09 -5.91
CA LEU A 96 -16.83 -19.13 -4.80
C LEU A 96 -18.29 -18.98 -5.25
N GLY A 97 -18.56 -18.86 -6.56
CA GLY A 97 -19.91 -18.76 -7.13
C GLY A 97 -20.51 -17.35 -7.09
N ILE A 98 -19.71 -16.31 -6.79
CA ILE A 98 -20.15 -14.92 -6.80
C ILE A 98 -19.89 -14.33 -8.19
N ASN A 99 -20.90 -13.72 -8.80
CA ASN A 99 -20.73 -13.05 -10.09
C ASN A 99 -19.78 -11.85 -9.96
N PRO A 100 -18.58 -11.89 -10.60
CA PRO A 100 -17.56 -10.87 -10.44
C PRO A 100 -17.99 -9.51 -11.02
N PHE A 101 -18.74 -9.49 -12.11
CA PHE A 101 -19.24 -8.24 -12.70
C PHE A 101 -20.22 -7.51 -11.77
N LYS A 102 -21.10 -8.27 -11.10
CA LYS A 102 -22.04 -7.72 -10.13
C LYS A 102 -21.31 -7.20 -8.88
N TYR A 103 -20.24 -7.89 -8.46
CA TYR A 103 -19.39 -7.46 -7.36
C TYR A 103 -18.72 -6.12 -7.68
N VAL A 104 -17.98 -6.04 -8.80
CA VAL A 104 -17.30 -4.82 -9.25
C VAL A 104 -18.28 -3.65 -9.29
N LYS A 105 -19.42 -3.80 -9.97
CA LYS A 105 -20.43 -2.72 -10.09
C LYS A 105 -20.90 -2.18 -8.73
N LYS A 106 -21.04 -3.06 -7.72
CA LYS A 106 -21.50 -2.67 -6.38
C LYS A 106 -20.39 -2.00 -5.56
N THR A 107 -19.13 -2.38 -5.77
CA THR A 107 -17.98 -1.89 -5.01
C THR A 107 -17.23 -0.74 -5.68
N LEU A 108 -17.53 -0.39 -6.93
CA LEU A 108 -16.82 0.67 -7.67
C LEU A 108 -16.70 1.99 -6.90
N GLU A 109 -17.80 2.44 -6.29
CA GLU A 109 -17.82 3.70 -5.54
C GLU A 109 -16.79 3.73 -4.40
N ILE A 110 -16.70 2.64 -3.63
CA ILE A 110 -15.73 2.57 -2.55
C ILE A 110 -14.31 2.40 -3.06
N LEU A 111 -14.10 1.66 -4.16
CA LEU A 111 -12.77 1.54 -4.76
C LEU A 111 -12.23 2.90 -5.18
N ILE A 112 -13.06 3.72 -5.83
CA ILE A 112 -12.70 5.08 -6.24
C ILE A 112 -12.41 5.95 -5.01
N PHE A 113 -13.28 5.92 -4.01
CA PHE A 113 -13.06 6.70 -2.78
C PHE A 113 -11.76 6.29 -2.06
N ALA A 114 -11.51 4.99 -1.89
CA ALA A 114 -10.30 4.48 -1.23
C ALA A 114 -9.04 4.85 -2.01
N PHE A 115 -9.08 4.77 -3.34
CA PHE A 115 -7.98 5.16 -4.22
C PHE A 115 -7.70 6.66 -4.12
N THR A 116 -8.73 7.50 -4.24
CA THR A 116 -8.57 8.96 -4.23
C THR A 116 -8.21 9.50 -2.83
N SER A 117 -8.87 9.01 -1.77
CA SER A 117 -8.59 9.45 -0.39
C SER A 117 -7.25 8.91 0.15
N ARG A 118 -6.68 7.89 -0.50
CA ARG A 118 -5.44 7.20 -0.08
C ARG A 118 -5.51 6.65 1.36
N SER A 119 -6.71 6.34 1.84
CA SER A 119 -6.92 5.87 3.22
C SER A 119 -7.83 4.64 3.30
N SER A 120 -7.24 3.51 3.70
CA SER A 120 -7.99 2.27 3.99
C SER A 120 -8.83 2.40 5.27
N ALA A 121 -8.33 3.09 6.29
CA ALA A 121 -9.08 3.33 7.53
C ALA A 121 -10.23 4.33 7.31
N GLY A 122 -10.01 5.35 6.47
CA GLY A 122 -11.03 6.34 6.12
C GLY A 122 -12.17 5.76 5.26
N SER A 123 -11.89 4.70 4.50
CA SER A 123 -12.90 3.99 3.69
C SER A 123 -13.63 2.87 4.45
N LEU A 124 -13.22 2.56 5.69
CA LEU A 124 -13.82 1.48 6.49
C LEU A 124 -15.34 1.61 6.66
N PRO A 125 -15.91 2.78 7.01
CA PRO A 125 -17.35 2.88 7.23
C PRO A 125 -18.16 2.67 5.94
N LEU A 126 -17.65 3.18 4.81
CA LEU A 126 -18.21 2.96 3.48
C LEU A 126 -18.09 1.48 3.07
N ASN A 127 -17.03 0.78 3.50
CA ASN A 127 -16.83 -0.64 3.22
C ASN A 127 -17.88 -1.49 3.93
N VAL A 128 -18.08 -1.23 5.23
CA VAL A 128 -19.12 -1.91 6.02
C VAL A 128 -20.50 -1.66 5.42
N GLN A 129 -20.83 -0.41 5.07
CA GLN A 129 -22.13 -0.09 4.48
C GLN A 129 -22.33 -0.76 3.10
N THR A 130 -21.30 -0.79 2.26
CA THR A 130 -21.36 -1.48 0.96
C THR A 130 -21.59 -2.98 1.15
N GLN A 131 -20.90 -3.59 2.11
CA GLN A 131 -21.07 -5.02 2.43
C GLN A 131 -22.47 -5.33 2.95
N THR A 132 -23.03 -4.51 3.84
CA THR A 132 -24.35 -4.75 4.41
C THR A 132 -25.47 -4.41 3.44
N GLN A 133 -25.50 -3.19 2.89
CA GLN A 133 -26.62 -2.70 2.09
C GLN A 133 -26.58 -3.17 0.64
N ARG A 134 -25.39 -3.22 0.02
CA ARG A 134 -25.26 -3.59 -1.40
C ARG A 134 -24.99 -5.07 -1.59
N LEU A 135 -24.16 -5.69 -0.74
CA LEU A 135 -23.78 -7.10 -0.88
C LEU A 135 -24.66 -8.04 -0.02
N GLY A 136 -25.44 -7.53 0.93
CA GLY A 136 -26.36 -8.33 1.74
C GLY A 136 -25.65 -9.15 2.83
N VAL A 137 -24.43 -8.78 3.21
CA VAL A 137 -23.66 -9.47 4.25
C VAL A 137 -24.20 -9.07 5.62
N PRO A 138 -24.40 -10.01 6.56
CA PRO A 138 -24.80 -9.68 7.93
C PRO A 138 -23.83 -8.70 8.60
N GLU A 139 -24.36 -7.73 9.32
CA GLU A 139 -23.60 -6.60 9.88
C GLU A 139 -22.42 -7.01 10.76
N GLY A 140 -22.59 -8.05 11.59
CA GLY A 140 -21.50 -8.56 12.43
C GLY A 140 -20.33 -9.11 11.60
N ILE A 141 -20.63 -9.84 10.52
CA ILE A 141 -19.62 -10.41 9.62
C ILE A 141 -18.93 -9.28 8.84
N ALA A 142 -19.70 -8.31 8.32
CA ALA A 142 -19.17 -7.19 7.57
C ALA A 142 -18.24 -6.29 8.40
N ASN A 143 -18.62 -5.96 9.64
CA ASN A 143 -17.79 -5.16 10.53
C ASN A 143 -16.50 -5.89 10.92
N PHE A 144 -16.60 -7.18 11.26
CA PHE A 144 -15.43 -7.97 11.63
C PHE A 144 -14.48 -8.18 10.44
N SER A 145 -14.99 -8.61 9.29
CA SER A 145 -14.17 -8.84 8.09
C SER A 145 -13.49 -7.56 7.61
N ALA A 146 -14.20 -6.42 7.62
CA ALA A 146 -13.66 -5.14 7.17
C ALA A 146 -12.56 -4.61 8.11
N THR A 147 -12.76 -4.68 9.42
CA THR A 147 -11.78 -4.22 10.41
C THR A 147 -10.56 -5.15 10.48
N PHE A 148 -10.78 -6.46 10.39
CA PHE A 148 -9.70 -7.45 10.35
C PHE A 148 -8.89 -7.34 9.06
N GLY A 149 -9.58 -7.16 7.92
CA GLY A 149 -8.98 -6.93 6.61
C GLY A 149 -8.13 -5.67 6.54
N LEU A 150 -8.44 -4.63 7.32
CA LEU A 150 -7.63 -3.42 7.41
C LEU A 150 -6.21 -3.68 7.97
N SER A 151 -6.07 -4.65 8.87
CA SER A 151 -4.78 -5.00 9.48
C SER A 151 -4.03 -6.09 8.71
N ILE A 152 -4.71 -7.13 8.23
CA ILE A 152 -4.06 -8.32 7.63
C ILE A 152 -4.17 -8.33 6.11
N GLY A 153 -5.20 -7.71 5.53
CA GLY A 153 -5.47 -7.69 4.08
C GLY A 153 -4.65 -6.66 3.29
N GLN A 154 -3.49 -6.25 3.80
CA GLN A 154 -2.68 -5.13 3.29
C GLN A 154 -1.78 -5.52 2.10
N ASN A 155 -2.36 -6.11 1.05
CA ASN A 155 -1.60 -6.60 -0.13
C ASN A 155 -0.76 -5.51 -0.83
N GLY A 156 -1.25 -4.27 -0.84
CA GLY A 156 -0.56 -3.13 -1.45
C GLY A 156 0.71 -2.73 -0.71
N CYS A 157 0.62 -2.39 0.58
CA CYS A 157 1.76 -1.89 1.35
C CYS A 157 2.65 -2.98 1.94
N ALA A 158 2.16 -4.20 2.15
CA ALA A 158 2.98 -5.31 2.66
C ALA A 158 3.62 -6.15 1.54
N GLY A 159 2.94 -6.29 0.38
CA GLY A 159 3.42 -7.11 -0.72
C GLY A 159 4.00 -6.29 -1.88
N ILE A 160 3.12 -5.55 -2.56
CA ILE A 160 3.47 -4.90 -3.84
C ILE A 160 4.51 -3.79 -3.65
N TYR A 161 4.32 -2.90 -2.67
CA TYR A 161 5.19 -1.75 -2.47
C TYR A 161 6.64 -2.13 -2.09
N PRO A 162 6.89 -3.01 -1.10
CA PRO A 162 8.24 -3.43 -0.75
C PRO A 162 8.91 -4.23 -1.88
N ALA A 163 8.17 -5.11 -2.56
CA ALA A 163 8.70 -5.89 -3.68
C ALA A 163 9.12 -4.97 -4.84
N MET A 164 8.30 -3.97 -5.16
CA MET A 164 8.60 -3.02 -6.22
C MET A 164 9.78 -2.10 -5.87
N LEU A 165 9.88 -1.65 -4.60
CA LEU A 165 11.05 -0.91 -4.14
C LEU A 165 12.32 -1.76 -4.22
N ALA A 166 12.26 -3.04 -3.82
CA ALA A 166 13.40 -3.94 -3.89
C ALA A 166 13.88 -4.15 -5.33
N THR A 167 12.99 -4.38 -6.29
CA THR A 167 13.36 -4.59 -7.69
C THR A 167 13.87 -3.32 -8.39
N MET A 168 13.43 -2.14 -7.95
CA MET A 168 13.93 -0.88 -8.47
C MET A 168 15.28 -0.49 -7.88
N VAL A 169 15.49 -0.71 -6.58
CA VAL A 169 16.74 -0.34 -5.91
C VAL A 169 17.88 -1.33 -6.23
N ALA A 170 17.58 -2.62 -6.39
CA ALA A 170 18.58 -3.65 -6.68
C ALA A 170 19.53 -3.32 -7.87
N PRO A 171 19.05 -2.94 -9.07
CA PRO A 171 19.94 -2.61 -10.19
C PRO A 171 20.71 -1.29 -9.97
N VAL A 172 20.13 -0.33 -9.23
CA VAL A 172 20.78 0.94 -8.91
C VAL A 172 21.88 0.74 -7.87
N GLN A 173 21.65 -0.14 -6.88
CA GLN A 173 22.65 -0.53 -5.90
C GLN A 173 23.80 -1.31 -6.55
N LEU A 174 23.50 -2.16 -7.55
CA LEU A 174 24.53 -2.83 -8.34
C LEU A 174 25.35 -1.83 -9.16
N HIS A 175 24.70 -0.84 -9.79
CA HIS A 175 25.38 0.27 -10.48
C HIS A 175 26.23 1.13 -9.53
N MET A 176 25.74 1.36 -8.31
CA MET A 176 26.49 2.06 -7.27
C MET A 176 27.69 1.23 -6.79
N TYR A 177 27.54 -0.08 -6.61
CA TYR A 177 28.64 -0.99 -6.27
C TYR A 177 29.67 -1.08 -7.40
N ILE A 178 29.24 -1.11 -8.67
CA ILE A 178 30.11 -1.07 -9.84
C ILE A 178 30.87 0.27 -9.92
N LYS A 179 30.18 1.41 -9.68
CA LYS A 179 30.83 2.73 -9.63
C LYS A 179 31.80 2.88 -8.45
N VAL A 180 31.51 2.28 -7.28
CA VAL A 180 32.42 2.25 -6.13
C VAL A 180 33.59 1.30 -6.37
N ALA A 181 33.40 0.19 -7.09
CA ALA A 181 34.47 -0.73 -7.48
C ALA A 181 35.42 -0.13 -8.54
N TYR A 182 34.96 0.87 -9.32
CA TYR A 182 35.78 1.59 -10.29
C TYR A 182 36.28 2.94 -9.72
N CYS A 183 37.23 2.90 -8.79
CA CYS A 183 38.04 4.08 -8.48
C CYS A 183 39.18 4.17 -9.51
N ASN A 184 38.99 4.96 -10.57
CA ASN A 184 40.02 5.15 -11.59
C ASN A 184 41.16 5.98 -11.00
N CYS A 185 42.36 5.42 -10.94
CA CYS A 185 43.55 6.00 -10.31
C CYS A 185 44.26 7.01 -11.23
N THR A 186 43.51 7.89 -11.89
CA THR A 186 44.05 8.94 -12.76
C THR A 186 43.36 10.26 -12.44
N ASN A 187 44.17 11.28 -12.14
CA ASN A 187 43.76 12.64 -11.74
C ASN A 187 43.06 13.44 -12.87
N LYS A 188 42.05 12.87 -13.54
CA LYS A 188 41.17 13.56 -14.47
C LYS A 188 39.75 13.01 -14.35
N PHE A 189 38.81 13.90 -14.01
CA PHE A 189 37.39 13.66 -14.13
C PHE A 189 37.01 13.71 -15.62
N GLU A 190 36.85 12.56 -16.25
CA GLU A 190 36.28 12.44 -17.60
C GLU A 190 35.02 11.57 -17.50
N GLU A 191 33.87 12.12 -17.94
CA GLU A 191 32.62 11.37 -18.09
C GLU A 191 32.77 10.39 -19.25
N VAL A 192 32.89 9.09 -18.94
CA VAL A 192 32.87 8.02 -19.95
C VAL A 192 31.50 7.36 -19.94
N ILE A 193 30.75 7.50 -21.04
CA ILE A 193 29.53 6.76 -21.33
C ILE A 193 29.94 5.36 -21.82
N ILE A 194 29.76 4.33 -21.00
CA ILE A 194 30.22 2.97 -21.32
C ILE A 194 29.14 2.22 -22.13
N HIS A 195 29.47 1.82 -23.36
CA HIS A 195 28.69 0.88 -24.18
C HIS A 195 28.93 -0.58 -23.75
N GLU A 196 27.89 -1.40 -23.83
CA GLU A 196 27.66 -2.74 -23.24
C GLU A 196 28.70 -3.85 -23.51
N ASN A 197 29.69 -3.67 -24.39
CA ASN A 197 30.51 -4.78 -24.91
C ASN A 197 31.88 -5.02 -24.24
N THR A 198 32.15 -4.51 -23.03
CA THR A 198 33.50 -4.60 -22.43
C THR A 198 33.53 -5.11 -20.98
N ILE A 199 32.70 -6.11 -20.66
CA ILE A 199 32.58 -6.66 -19.29
C ILE A 199 33.71 -7.64 -18.90
N ASN A 200 34.52 -8.16 -19.85
CA ASN A 200 35.34 -9.36 -19.59
C ASN A 200 36.84 -9.18 -19.29
N SER A 201 37.38 -7.98 -19.07
CA SER A 201 38.86 -7.85 -19.00
C SER A 201 39.48 -7.12 -17.80
N TYR A 202 38.75 -6.73 -16.76
CA TYR A 202 39.35 -5.92 -15.69
C TYR A 202 38.85 -6.26 -14.28
N PHE A 203 39.18 -7.45 -13.78
CA PHE A 203 39.14 -7.77 -12.35
C PHE A 203 40.55 -7.60 -11.74
N GLY A 204 40.86 -6.43 -11.20
CA GLY A 204 42.04 -6.19 -10.35
C GLY A 204 41.62 -5.87 -8.92
N THR A 205 42.20 -6.55 -7.92
CA THR A 205 41.89 -6.30 -6.50
C THR A 205 42.62 -5.06 -5.98
N CYS A 206 41.89 -4.05 -5.49
CA CYS A 206 42.45 -2.89 -4.79
C CYS A 206 42.73 -3.21 -3.31
N ASN A 207 43.94 -2.91 -2.82
CA ASN A 207 44.30 -3.03 -1.41
C ASN A 207 44.64 -1.64 -0.82
N TRP A 208 44.09 -1.32 0.35
CA TRP A 208 44.28 -0.03 1.02
C TRP A 208 45.62 0.00 1.77
N ASP A 209 46.71 0.36 1.10
CA ASP A 209 48.04 0.42 1.71
C ASP A 209 48.36 1.81 2.29
N LYS A 210 48.22 1.91 3.63
CA LYS A 210 48.78 2.91 4.56
C LYS A 210 48.48 4.40 4.32
N TRP A 211 48.18 5.07 5.44
CA TRP A 211 47.95 6.51 5.54
C TRP A 211 49.27 7.30 5.36
N VAL A 212 49.44 7.96 4.21
CA VAL A 212 50.56 8.89 3.97
C VAL A 212 49.97 10.23 3.51
N SER A 213 50.24 11.27 4.30
CA SER A 213 49.85 12.67 4.11
C SER A 213 48.35 12.90 3.83
N ASN A 214 47.53 12.84 4.88
CA ASN A 214 46.15 13.34 4.99
C ASN A 214 45.11 12.87 3.95
N ASN A 215 45.42 11.90 3.07
CA ASN A 215 44.46 11.30 2.14
C ASN A 215 44.77 9.82 1.91
N TRP A 216 43.72 9.01 1.72
CA TRP A 216 43.86 7.60 1.34
C TRP A 216 44.34 7.48 -0.12
N ARG A 217 45.39 6.70 -0.37
CA ARG A 217 45.83 6.32 -1.73
C ARG A 217 45.55 4.84 -1.98
N CYS A 218 44.78 4.53 -3.03
CA CYS A 218 44.67 3.17 -3.56
C CYS A 218 45.88 2.86 -4.46
N ARG A 219 46.52 1.70 -4.28
CA ARG A 219 47.50 1.14 -5.22
C ARG A 219 46.89 -0.11 -5.87
N CYS A 220 46.66 -0.08 -7.18
CA CYS A 220 46.29 -1.26 -7.95
C CYS A 220 47.57 -2.06 -8.27
N LYS A 221 47.62 -3.35 -7.88
CA LYS A 221 48.58 -4.30 -8.44
C LYS A 221 47.89 -5.01 -9.60
N TYR A 222 48.45 -4.88 -10.80
CA TYR A 222 48.10 -5.74 -11.93
C TYR A 222 48.75 -7.12 -11.70
N ALA A 223 47.97 -8.19 -11.85
CA ALA A 223 48.49 -9.54 -12.06
C ALA A 223 48.59 -9.80 -13.55
#